data_AF-X1NTH4-F1
#
_entry.id   AF-X1NTH4-F1
#
_cell.length_a   1.000
_cell.length_b   1.000
_cell.length_c   1.000
_cell.angle_alpha   90.00
_cell.angle_beta   90.00
_cell.angle_gamma   90.00
#
_symmetry.space_group_name_H-M   'P 1'
#
loop_
_entity.id
_entity.type
_entity.pdbx_description
1 polymer ?
#
loop_
_entity_poly.entity_id
_entity_poly.type
_entity_poly.pdbx_seq_one_letter_code
_entity_poly.pdbx_strand_id
1 'polypeptide(L)'
;FILCLGSFAKADLAKRVDGIISRSLQQKVRFSIHIVKADSGGTVYNHDAGELMIPASNMKIITTAAALKYLGPDYEYKTKGG
;
A
#
# COMPACT_ATOMS: atom_id res chain seq x y z
N PHE A 1 14.60 -28.94 -12.98
CA PHE A 1 14.29 -27.83 -13.91
C PHE A 1 12.94 -27.19 -13.51
N ILE A 2 12.80 -26.65 -12.28
CA ILE A 2 11.53 -26.10 -11.76
C ILE A 2 11.72 -24.69 -11.14
N LEU A 3 12.92 -24.10 -11.19
CA LEU A 3 13.17 -22.80 -10.56
C LEU A 3 12.77 -21.56 -11.38
N CYS A 4 12.34 -21.68 -12.64
CA CYS A 4 12.15 -20.52 -13.51
C CYS A 4 10.74 -19.89 -13.50
N LEU A 5 9.68 -20.61 -13.11
CA LEU A 5 8.30 -20.11 -13.27
C LEU A 5 7.96 -18.89 -12.39
N GLY A 6 8.57 -18.77 -11.20
CA GLY A 6 8.31 -17.64 -10.29
C GLY A 6 8.94 -16.32 -10.73
N SER A 7 10.00 -16.36 -11.56
CA SER A 7 10.73 -15.14 -11.96
C SER A 7 10.05 -14.38 -13.10
N PHE A 8 9.28 -15.06 -13.96
CA PHE A 8 8.62 -14.44 -15.10
C PHE A 8 7.41 -13.58 -14.69
N ALA A 9 6.60 -14.03 -13.73
CA ALA A 9 5.44 -13.26 -13.25
C ALA A 9 5.85 -11.99 -12.49
N LYS A 10 6.94 -12.04 -11.72
CA LYS A 10 7.50 -10.87 -11.02
C LYS A 10 8.06 -9.84 -12.01
N ALA A 11 8.80 -10.31 -13.02
CA ALA A 11 9.34 -9.45 -14.07
C ALA A 11 8.25 -8.82 -14.95
N ASP A 12 7.11 -9.48 -15.15
CA ASP A 12 5.96 -8.91 -15.85
C ASP A 12 5.32 -7.75 -15.05
N LEU A 13 5.05 -7.96 -13.76
CA LEU A 13 4.40 -6.94 -12.93
C LEU A 13 5.25 -5.66 -12.84
N ALA A 14 6.56 -5.80 -12.55
CA ALA A 14 7.45 -4.65 -12.43
C ALA A 14 7.46 -3.82 -13.72
N LYS A 15 7.67 -4.46 -14.87
CA LYS A 15 7.65 -3.79 -16.19
C LYS A 15 6.34 -3.08 -16.47
N ARG A 16 5.21 -3.67 -16.07
CA ARG A 16 3.89 -3.06 -16.28
C ARG A 16 3.67 -1.84 -15.39
N VAL A 17 4.10 -1.89 -14.13
CA VAL A 17 4.04 -0.73 -13.23
C VAL A 17 4.97 0.37 -13.74
N ASP A 18 6.22 0.03 -14.05
CA ASP A 18 7.22 0.95 -14.59
C ASP A 18 6.70 1.66 -15.86
N GLY A 19 6.13 0.89 -16.80
CA GLY A 19 5.56 1.44 -18.03
C GLY A 19 4.30 2.27 -17.85
N ILE A 20 3.62 2.17 -16.70
CA ILE A 20 2.54 3.10 -16.32
C ILE A 20 3.15 4.37 -15.76
N ILE A 21 4.03 4.26 -14.75
CA ILE A 21 4.58 5.41 -14.02
C ILE A 21 5.51 6.28 -14.87
N SER A 22 6.10 5.73 -15.93
CA SER A 22 7.01 6.44 -16.83
C SER A 22 6.31 7.18 -17.99
N ARG A 23 4.97 7.18 -18.07
CA ARG A 23 4.24 7.84 -19.17
C ARG A 23 4.44 9.36 -19.12
N SER A 24 4.44 10.01 -20.29
CA SER A 24 4.64 11.47 -20.39
C SER A 24 3.67 12.29 -19.55
N LEU A 25 2.41 11.84 -19.43
CA LEU A 25 1.37 12.46 -18.60
C LEU A 25 1.71 12.49 -17.09
N GLN A 26 2.69 11.72 -16.65
CA GLN A 26 3.02 11.51 -15.25
C GLN A 26 4.36 12.13 -14.83
N GLN A 27 5.02 12.87 -15.74
CA GLN A 27 6.34 13.49 -15.50
C GLN A 27 6.40 14.43 -14.28
N LYS A 28 5.26 14.96 -13.82
CA LYS A 28 5.17 15.83 -12.64
C LYS A 28 4.59 15.15 -11.40
N VAL A 29 4.27 13.86 -11.50
CA VAL A 29 3.70 13.07 -10.40
C VAL A 29 4.84 12.32 -9.72
N ARG A 30 4.89 12.41 -8.39
CA ARG A 30 5.77 11.57 -7.57
C ARG A 30 4.99 10.34 -7.14
N PHE A 31 5.55 9.16 -7.37
CA PHE A 31 4.98 7.91 -6.92
C PHE A 31 5.85 7.33 -5.83
N SER A 32 5.22 6.86 -4.75
CA SER A 32 5.84 5.98 -3.78
C SER A 32 4.99 4.71 -3.75
N ILE A 33 5.60 3.57 -4.12
CA ILE A 33 4.90 2.31 -4.35
C ILE A 33 5.67 1.18 -3.67
N HIS A 34 5.00 0.49 -2.75
CA HIS A 34 5.51 -0.72 -2.13
C HIS A 34 4.49 -1.85 -2.31
N ILE A 35 4.87 -2.92 -3.01
CA ILE A 35 4.01 -4.09 -3.22
C ILE A 35 4.67 -5.28 -2.54
N VAL A 36 3.92 -5.92 -1.64
CA VAL A 36 4.36 -7.10 -0.88
C VAL A 36 3.43 -8.27 -1.12
N LYS A 37 3.93 -9.49 -0.92
CA LYS A 37 3.05 -10.65 -0.78
C LYS A 37 2.34 -10.59 0.57
N ALA A 38 1.03 -10.77 0.56
CA ALA A 38 0.21 -10.67 1.78
C ALA A 38 0.51 -11.76 2.81
N ASP A 39 0.93 -12.94 2.36
CA ASP A 39 1.20 -14.13 3.20
C ASP A 39 2.55 -14.07 3.93
N SER A 40 3.57 -13.59 3.25
CA SER A 40 4.98 -13.69 3.66
C SER A 40 5.62 -12.34 3.93
N GLY A 41 4.96 -11.23 3.56
CA GLY A 41 5.52 -9.89 3.62
C GLY A 41 6.65 -9.62 2.63
N GLY A 42 7.03 -10.61 1.81
CA GLY A 42 8.14 -10.48 0.87
C GLY A 42 7.88 -9.42 -0.19
N THR A 43 8.83 -8.51 -0.39
CA THR A 43 8.70 -7.43 -1.38
C THR A 43 8.70 -7.98 -2.81
N VAL A 44 7.66 -7.60 -3.55
CA VAL A 44 7.46 -7.93 -4.97
C VAL A 44 7.91 -6.78 -5.86
N TYR A 45 7.65 -5.54 -5.44
CA TYR A 45 8.03 -4.33 -6.17
C TYR A 45 8.25 -3.17 -5.19
N ASN A 46 9.23 -2.32 -5.49
CA ASN A 46 9.57 -1.14 -4.70
C ASN A 46 9.96 -0.01 -5.65
N HIS A 47 9.28 1.13 -5.53
CA HIS A 47 9.63 2.38 -6.17
C HIS A 47 9.48 3.49 -5.13
N ASP A 48 10.61 4.05 -4.69
CA ASP A 48 10.68 5.13 -3.70
C ASP A 48 9.81 4.90 -2.44
N ALA A 49 9.70 3.66 -1.98
CA ALA A 49 8.79 3.28 -0.88
C ALA A 49 9.09 3.97 0.47
N GLY A 50 10.30 4.50 0.65
CA GLY A 50 10.71 5.25 1.85
C GLY A 50 10.43 6.74 1.77
N GLU A 51 9.88 7.23 0.65
CA GLU A 51 9.62 8.64 0.45
C GLU A 51 8.39 9.10 1.26
N LEU A 52 8.53 10.24 1.95
CA LEU A 52 7.43 10.82 2.71
C LEU A 52 6.42 11.49 1.76
N MET A 53 5.18 11.02 1.81
CA MET A 53 4.06 11.48 1.00
C MET A 53 2.93 12.03 1.87
N ILE A 54 2.12 12.93 1.31
CA ILE A 54 0.87 13.38 1.96
C ILE A 54 -0.18 12.27 1.76
N PRO A 55 -0.64 11.57 2.82
CA PRO A 55 -1.46 10.37 2.65
C PRO A 55 -2.94 10.65 2.34
N ALA A 56 -3.38 11.90 2.47
CA ALA A 56 -4.79 12.30 2.35
C ALA A 56 -5.70 11.34 3.15
N SER A 57 -6.77 10.82 2.55
CA SER A 57 -7.69 9.89 3.23
C SER A 57 -7.07 8.53 3.57
N ASN A 58 -5.90 8.15 3.05
CA ASN A 58 -5.21 6.94 3.46
C ASN A 58 -4.79 6.99 4.95
N MET A 59 -4.72 8.19 5.54
CA MET A 59 -4.53 8.36 6.99
C MET A 59 -5.58 7.59 7.82
N LYS A 60 -6.79 7.41 7.27
CA LYS A 60 -7.86 6.65 7.92
C LYS A 60 -7.44 5.22 8.26
N ILE A 61 -6.52 4.59 7.52
CA ILE A 61 -6.06 3.23 7.81
C ILE A 61 -5.41 3.18 9.20
N ILE A 62 -4.49 4.10 9.48
CA ILE A 62 -3.79 4.15 10.78
C ILE A 62 -4.73 4.61 11.89
N THR A 63 -5.57 5.63 11.63
CA THR A 63 -6.54 6.09 12.62
C THR A 63 -7.54 4.99 13.02
N THR A 64 -8.05 4.23 12.05
CA THR A 64 -8.99 3.12 12.31
C THR A 64 -8.29 1.96 13.02
N ALA A 65 -7.07 1.61 12.63
CA ALA A 65 -6.30 0.58 13.35
C ALA A 65 -6.06 0.98 14.81
N ALA A 66 -5.74 2.25 15.07
CA ALA A 66 -5.61 2.78 16.42
C ALA A 66 -6.95 2.75 17.17
N ALA A 67 -8.05 3.20 16.55
CA ALA A 67 -9.37 3.15 17.15
C ALA A 67 -9.76 1.71 17.54
N LEU A 68 -9.57 0.73 16.65
CA LEU A 68 -9.82 -0.67 16.96
C LEU A 68 -8.95 -1.18 18.11
N LYS A 69 -7.67 -0.79 18.15
CA LYS A 69 -6.74 -1.18 19.22
C LYS A 69 -7.14 -0.60 20.59
N TYR A 70 -7.57 0.66 20.64
CA TYR A 70 -7.79 1.38 21.90
C TYR A 70 -9.25 1.34 22.37
N LEU A 71 -10.21 1.39 21.46
CA LEU A 71 -11.64 1.36 21.77
C LEU A 71 -12.20 -0.07 21.79
N GLY A 72 -11.62 -0.95 20.97
CA GLY A 72 -12.16 -2.29 20.71
C GLY A 72 -13.20 -2.31 19.58
N PRO A 73 -13.51 -3.49 19.05
CA PRO A 73 -14.48 -3.65 17.95
C PRO A 73 -15.92 -3.32 18.37
N ASP A 74 -16.23 -3.49 19.65
CA ASP A 74 -17.59 -3.35 20.20
C ASP A 74 -17.84 -1.98 20.85
N TYR A 75 -16.98 -1.00 20.57
CA TYR A 75 -17.12 0.34 21.15
C TYR A 75 -18.34 1.06 20.59
N GLU A 76 -19.20 1.53 21.49
CA GLU A 76 -20.36 2.36 21.17
C GLU A 76 -20.23 3.76 21.77
N TYR A 77 -20.55 4.78 20.98
CA TYR A 77 -20.67 6.15 21.48
C TYR A 77 -21.93 6.29 22.33
N LYS A 78 -21.81 6.91 23.51
CA LYS A 78 -22.93 7.16 24.43
C LYS A 78 -23.24 8.64 24.49
N THR A 79 -24.49 9.00 24.24
CA THR A 79 -25.02 10.36 24.43
C THR A 79 -26.03 10.32 25.57
N LYS A 80 -25.97 11.29 26.49
CA LYS A 80 -26.97 11.46 27.57
C LYS A 80 -27.68 12.79 27.39
N GLY A 81 -29.01 12.79 27.51
CA GLY A 81 -29.84 13.99 27.54
C GLY A 81 -30.16 14.42 28.97
N GLY A 82 -30.24 15.72 29.19
CA GLY A 82 -30.88 16.32 30.36
C GLY A 82 -32.34 16.61 30.08
#